data_AF-A0A7R9CC92-F1
#
_entry.id   AF-A0A7R9CC92-F1
#
_cell.length_a   1.000
_cell.length_b   1.000
_cell.length_c   1.000
_cell.angle_alpha   90.00
_cell.angle_beta   90.00
_cell.angle_gamma   90.00
#
_symmetry.space_group_name_H-M   'P 1'
#
loop_
_entity.id
_entity.type
_entity.pdbx_description
1 polymer ?
#
loop_
_entity_poly.entity_id
_entity_poly.type
_entity_poly.pdbx_seq_one_letter_code
_entity_poly.pdbx_strand_id
1 'polypeptide(L)'
;MAAVSVKASKGWQKPPTRLYEDNYGFGINFYQPMIDYLDAKEEKRAPKEYPHLPWSNERGLERYSSKKLVKAYSEKDLRRLVEARTKADHGAFTLTKPKTHLSLTETTSAVSAINRKGSTKEEVRVKKMSDDVFDDNMEQLASALRSAKAYAIGKSAKAIESHLLAESLRNLSSNTEVDIRSFQRRAEVSSHDSREHEWFMEQRKMKEEELEQLTQPLDQLKVELLGKQTSIEIEQLNSRVVEAETRLKTEVTRIKKKLHIQITELEMSLDVANKNNIELQKTIKKQSLTLTELQAHYDEVQRQLQVTLDQYGIAQRRLQSLTAEVEEIRGNYEQALRIKKSVEIQLEESVSRINELTVINVNLSSSKSKIEQELSVLASDYDEVTRELRVSDERFQRVQVELKHTVEVLHEEQERIVKIDAIKKSLEIEVKNLSVRLEEVEANAIVGGKRIISKLESRVSREVVSKTKISIPYSLKVSEEKYRHPPRWRNWSTC
;
A
#
# COMPACT_ATOMS: atom_id res chain seq x y z
N MET A 1 7.91 -44.08 12.04
CA MET A 1 7.57 -43.36 13.28
C MET A 1 6.10 -42.99 13.19
N ALA A 2 5.31 -43.35 14.20
CA ALA A 2 3.85 -43.26 14.19
C ALA A 2 3.39 -41.80 14.07
N ALA A 3 2.40 -41.55 13.21
CA ALA A 3 1.75 -40.25 13.06
C ALA A 3 1.08 -39.87 14.38
N VAL A 4 1.57 -38.81 15.02
CA VAL A 4 0.97 -38.26 16.24
C VAL A 4 -0.36 -37.62 15.84
N SER A 5 -1.46 -38.30 16.17
CA SER A 5 -2.81 -37.74 16.02
C SER A 5 -3.00 -36.61 17.03
N VAL A 6 -2.84 -35.37 16.58
CA VAL A 6 -3.16 -34.19 17.37
C VAL A 6 -4.68 -34.02 17.38
N LYS A 7 -5.33 -34.21 18.54
CA LYS A 7 -6.76 -33.94 18.70
C LYS A 7 -7.03 -32.48 18.37
N ALA A 8 -7.87 -32.22 17.37
CA ALA A 8 -8.29 -30.87 17.00
C ALA A 8 -8.85 -30.13 18.22
N SER A 9 -8.29 -28.95 18.50
CA SER A 9 -8.74 -28.12 19.61
C SER A 9 -10.20 -27.69 19.40
N LYS A 10 -10.95 -27.54 20.49
CA LYS A 10 -12.42 -27.43 20.56
C LYS A 10 -13.06 -26.24 19.80
N GLY A 11 -12.27 -25.45 19.05
CA GLY A 11 -12.73 -24.32 18.23
C GLY A 11 -12.32 -24.38 16.75
N TRP A 12 -11.57 -25.41 16.31
CA TRP A 12 -11.10 -25.52 14.93
C TRP A 12 -12.02 -26.41 14.09
N GLN A 13 -12.86 -25.81 13.24
CA GLN A 13 -13.89 -26.52 12.46
C GLN A 13 -13.42 -26.99 11.06
N LYS A 14 -12.17 -26.75 10.66
CA LYS A 14 -11.66 -27.20 9.35
C LYS A 14 -10.93 -28.53 9.51
N PRO A 15 -11.19 -29.53 8.63
CA PRO A 15 -10.47 -30.80 8.68
C PRO A 15 -8.97 -30.52 8.49
N PRO A 16 -8.07 -31.17 9.27
CA PRO A 16 -6.65 -31.06 9.06
C PRO A 16 -6.34 -31.67 7.69
N THR A 17 -6.17 -30.83 6.68
CA THR A 17 -5.72 -31.26 5.37
C THR A 17 -4.21 -31.43 5.44
N ARG A 18 -3.69 -32.47 4.77
CA ARG A 18 -2.26 -32.76 4.69
C ARG A 18 -1.44 -31.53 4.25
N LEU A 19 -1.99 -30.71 3.35
CA LEU A 19 -1.41 -29.44 2.93
C LEU A 19 -1.29 -28.41 4.07
N TYR A 20 -2.25 -28.36 4.98
CA TYR A 20 -2.21 -27.46 6.13
C TYR A 20 -1.16 -27.91 7.15
N GLU A 21 -1.10 -29.21 7.45
CA GLU A 21 -0.07 -29.78 8.32
C GLU A 21 1.34 -29.59 7.75
N ASP A 22 1.51 -29.82 6.45
CA ASP A 22 2.80 -29.62 5.77
C ASP A 22 3.19 -28.14 5.77
N ASN A 23 2.28 -27.22 5.40
CA ASN A 23 2.56 -25.77 5.43
C ASN A 23 2.87 -25.25 6.84
N TYR A 24 2.17 -25.75 7.85
CA TYR A 24 2.44 -25.40 9.25
C TYR A 24 3.81 -25.95 9.70
N GLY A 25 4.13 -27.20 9.32
CA GLY A 25 5.43 -27.81 9.58
C GLY A 25 6.60 -27.07 8.92
N PHE A 26 6.42 -26.61 7.68
CA PHE A 26 7.40 -25.74 7.01
C PHE A 26 7.55 -24.40 7.72
N GLY A 27 6.43 -23.77 8.11
CA GLY A 27 6.44 -22.50 8.82
C GLY A 27 7.16 -22.58 10.16
N ILE A 28 6.89 -23.60 10.98
CA ILE A 28 7.50 -23.71 12.30
C ILE A 28 9.01 -23.94 12.20
N ASN A 29 9.46 -24.85 11.33
CA ASN A 29 10.89 -25.12 11.14
C ASN A 29 11.66 -23.94 10.53
N PHE A 30 10.98 -23.11 9.74
CA PHE A 30 11.56 -21.91 9.14
C PHE A 30 11.89 -20.84 10.20
N TYR A 31 11.06 -20.69 11.23
CA TYR A 31 11.25 -19.68 12.29
C TYR A 31 11.94 -20.22 13.55
N GLN A 32 11.98 -21.54 13.75
CA GLN A 32 12.53 -22.18 14.95
C GLN A 32 13.96 -21.74 15.32
N PRO A 33 14.92 -21.62 14.38
CA PRO A 33 16.29 -21.20 14.72
C PRO A 33 16.36 -19.78 15.29
N MET A 34 15.45 -18.89 14.88
CA MET A 34 15.37 -17.54 15.42
C MET A 34 14.77 -17.54 16.84
N ILE A 35 13.74 -18.36 17.05
CA ILE A 35 13.11 -18.51 18.36
C ILE A 35 14.14 -19.06 19.36
N ASP A 36 14.87 -20.12 19.00
CA ASP A 36 15.91 -20.70 19.85
C ASP A 36 17.07 -19.71 20.13
N TYR A 37 17.39 -18.84 19.18
CA TYR A 37 18.38 -17.78 19.37
C TYR A 37 17.89 -16.69 20.34
N LEU A 38 16.62 -16.26 20.22
CA LEU A 38 16.03 -15.28 21.13
C LEU A 38 15.90 -15.84 22.55
N ASP A 39 15.46 -17.10 22.68
CA ASP A 39 15.40 -17.82 23.97
C ASP A 39 16.80 -17.91 24.60
N ALA A 40 17.83 -18.29 23.82
CA ALA A 40 19.21 -18.36 24.31
C ALA A 40 19.77 -16.98 24.72
N LYS A 41 19.39 -15.93 23.99
CA LYS A 41 19.75 -14.54 24.31
C LYS A 41 19.09 -14.07 25.60
N GLU A 42 17.81 -14.38 25.84
CA GLU A 42 17.12 -14.09 27.11
C GLU A 42 17.75 -14.86 28.29
N GLU A 43 18.16 -16.10 28.07
CA GLU A 43 18.84 -16.94 29.07
C GLU A 43 20.34 -16.58 29.27
N LYS A 44 20.83 -15.49 28.65
CA LYS A 44 22.23 -15.02 28.69
C LYS A 44 23.27 -16.08 28.24
N ARG A 45 22.87 -17.11 27.49
CA ARG A 45 23.81 -18.03 26.84
C ARG A 45 24.22 -17.41 25.51
N ALA A 46 25.45 -16.88 25.42
CA ALA A 46 25.94 -16.22 24.20
C ALA A 46 25.96 -17.21 23.01
N PRO A 47 25.10 -17.06 21.99
CA PRO A 47 25.12 -17.92 20.82
C PRO A 47 26.36 -17.58 19.99
N LYS A 48 27.12 -18.58 19.55
CA LYS A 48 28.42 -18.41 18.88
C LYS A 48 28.29 -17.90 17.44
N GLU A 49 27.14 -18.13 16.80
CA GLU A 49 26.83 -17.74 15.43
C GLU A 49 25.39 -17.24 15.32
N TYR A 50 25.14 -16.27 14.44
CA TYR A 50 23.80 -15.77 14.17
C TYR A 50 22.97 -16.83 13.43
N PRO A 51 21.69 -17.04 13.80
CA PRO A 51 20.83 -17.98 13.09
C PRO A 51 20.65 -17.51 11.65
N HIS A 52 20.75 -18.45 10.70
CA HIS A 52 20.50 -18.17 9.29
C HIS A 52 19.05 -17.75 9.09
N LEU A 53 18.84 -16.51 8.62
CA LEU A 53 17.55 -15.96 8.22
C LEU A 53 17.23 -16.45 6.81
N PRO A 54 16.29 -17.39 6.63
CA PRO A 54 16.00 -17.90 5.31
C PRO A 54 15.23 -16.85 4.50
N TRP A 55 15.62 -16.64 3.24
CA TRP A 55 14.90 -15.73 2.34
C TRP A 55 13.56 -16.33 1.92
N SER A 56 12.63 -15.50 1.41
CA SER A 56 11.31 -15.92 0.92
C SER A 56 11.35 -17.12 -0.03
N ASN A 57 12.46 -17.22 -0.76
CA ASN A 57 12.75 -18.18 -1.82
C ASN A 57 13.16 -19.56 -1.28
N GLU A 58 13.50 -19.64 0.01
CA GLU A 58 13.94 -20.87 0.68
C GLU A 58 12.78 -21.62 1.37
N ARG A 59 11.58 -21.03 1.33
CA ARG A 59 10.33 -21.63 1.82
C ARG A 59 9.91 -22.78 0.89
N GLY A 60 10.48 -23.95 1.15
CA GLY A 60 10.24 -25.17 0.35
C GLY A 60 11.45 -26.10 0.25
N LEU A 61 12.62 -25.67 0.72
CA LEU A 61 13.79 -26.57 0.81
C LEU A 61 13.52 -27.72 1.79
N GLU A 62 14.01 -28.91 1.47
CA GLU A 62 13.85 -30.12 2.31
C GLU A 62 14.38 -29.92 3.74
N ARG A 63 15.33 -28.99 3.93
CA ARG A 63 15.89 -28.64 5.22
C ARG A 63 14.84 -28.09 6.21
N TYR A 64 13.76 -27.51 5.71
CA TYR A 64 12.64 -26.99 6.51
C TYR A 64 11.40 -27.88 6.44
N SER A 65 11.49 -29.08 5.85
CA SER A 65 10.35 -29.99 5.70
C SER A 65 9.70 -30.36 7.05
N SER A 66 8.38 -30.49 7.05
CA SER A 66 7.57 -31.03 8.16
C SER A 66 8.09 -32.37 8.72
N LYS A 67 8.84 -33.14 7.92
CA LYS A 67 9.44 -34.43 8.31
C LYS A 67 10.66 -34.30 9.23
N LYS A 68 11.31 -33.14 9.29
CA LYS A 68 12.51 -32.87 10.10
C LYS A 68 12.25 -31.73 11.08
N LEU A 69 11.31 -31.93 12.00
CA LEU A 69 10.99 -30.97 13.05
C LEU A 69 12.22 -30.69 13.93
N VAL A 70 12.66 -29.43 13.96
CA VAL A 70 13.87 -29.00 14.69
C VAL A 70 13.65 -29.03 16.19
N LYS A 71 12.42 -28.76 16.66
CA LYS A 71 12.02 -28.84 18.07
C LYS A 71 10.53 -29.11 18.19
N ALA A 72 10.15 -30.24 18.79
CA ALA A 72 8.75 -30.52 19.13
C ALA A 72 8.50 -30.01 20.55
N TYR A 73 7.80 -28.88 20.71
CA TYR A 73 7.36 -28.44 22.04
C TYR A 73 6.38 -29.47 22.60
N SER A 74 6.67 -30.00 23.80
CA SER A 74 5.74 -30.90 24.48
C SER A 74 4.50 -30.12 24.90
N GLU A 75 3.35 -30.80 25.07
CA GLU A 75 2.13 -30.18 25.59
C GLU A 75 2.37 -29.48 26.94
N LYS A 76 3.31 -30.00 27.74
CA LYS A 76 3.75 -29.38 28.99
C LYS A 76 4.54 -28.09 28.77
N ASP A 77 5.35 -28.01 27.73
CA ASP A 77 6.15 -26.82 27.39
C ASP A 77 5.27 -25.71 26.84
N LEU A 78 4.29 -26.05 25.99
CA LEU A 78 3.28 -25.12 25.51
C LEU A 78 2.46 -24.53 26.65
N ARG A 79 2.05 -25.36 27.63
CA ARG A 79 1.36 -24.87 28.84
C ARG A 79 2.23 -23.93 29.66
N ARG A 80 3.52 -24.23 29.85
CA ARG A 80 4.46 -23.33 30.54
C ARG A 80 4.63 -22.00 29.83
N LEU A 81 4.73 -21.98 28.50
CA LEU A 81 4.84 -20.75 27.69
C LEU A 81 3.57 -19.90 27.78
N VAL A 82 2.39 -20.53 27.75
CA VAL A 82 1.10 -19.85 27.94
C VAL A 82 0.96 -19.32 29.37
N GLU A 83 1.38 -20.07 30.38
CA GLU A 83 1.41 -19.63 31.78
C GLU A 83 2.41 -18.49 32.02
N ALA A 84 3.58 -18.51 31.37
CA ALA A 84 4.56 -17.44 31.43
C ALA A 84 4.04 -16.16 30.76
N ARG A 85 3.36 -16.30 29.61
CA ARG A 85 2.75 -15.16 28.90
C ARG A 85 1.58 -14.57 29.67
N THR A 86 0.70 -15.40 30.21
CA THR A 86 -0.39 -14.94 31.07
C THR A 86 0.15 -14.24 32.30
N LYS A 87 1.19 -14.75 32.98
CA LYS A 87 1.84 -14.05 34.09
C LYS A 87 2.46 -12.70 33.70
N ALA A 88 3.09 -12.60 32.52
CA ALA A 88 3.63 -11.34 32.02
C ALA A 88 2.52 -10.33 31.70
N ASP A 89 1.41 -10.78 31.13
CA ASP A 89 0.27 -9.95 30.77
C ASP A 89 -0.61 -9.59 32.01
N HIS A 90 -0.54 -10.31 33.14
CA HIS A 90 -1.27 -9.96 34.38
C HIS A 90 -0.64 -8.81 35.18
N GLY A 91 0.56 -8.34 34.80
CA GLY A 91 1.17 -7.12 35.35
C GLY A 91 0.63 -5.83 34.72
N ALA A 92 -0.10 -5.92 33.60
CA ALA A 92 -0.68 -4.79 32.93
C ALA A 92 -2.04 -5.17 32.33
N PHE A 93 -3.10 -4.56 32.85
CA PHE A 93 -4.42 -4.39 32.23
C PHE A 93 -5.57 -5.30 32.73
N THR A 94 -6.54 -4.66 33.40
CA THR A 94 -7.88 -5.15 33.68
C THR A 94 -8.70 -5.36 32.40
N LEU A 95 -9.42 -6.49 32.34
CA LEU A 95 -10.21 -6.94 31.20
C LEU A 95 -11.30 -5.95 30.74
N THR A 96 -11.24 -5.58 29.46
CA THR A 96 -12.44 -5.51 28.60
C THR A 96 -12.15 -6.16 27.24
N LYS A 97 -13.12 -6.91 26.75
CA LYS A 97 -13.16 -7.87 25.62
C LYS A 97 -12.53 -7.41 24.28
N PRO A 98 -12.20 -8.36 23.36
CA PRO A 98 -11.34 -8.10 22.21
C PRO A 98 -12.12 -7.45 21.06
N LYS A 99 -11.56 -6.39 20.48
CA LYS A 99 -12.01 -5.84 19.19
C LYS A 99 -10.96 -6.14 18.12
N THR A 100 -11.34 -6.98 17.17
CA THR A 100 -10.70 -7.11 15.87
C THR A 100 -11.03 -5.90 14.99
N HIS A 101 -9.99 -5.41 14.29
CA HIS A 101 -9.92 -4.70 13.00
C HIS A 101 -11.02 -3.70 12.60
N LEU A 102 -10.55 -2.51 12.18
CA LEU A 102 -11.24 -1.37 11.55
C LEU A 102 -11.78 -0.28 12.49
N SER A 103 -10.87 0.62 12.90
CA SER A 103 -11.17 2.04 13.14
C SER A 103 -9.85 2.80 13.23
N LEU A 104 -9.35 3.28 12.09
CA LEU A 104 -8.17 4.14 11.95
C LEU A 104 -8.60 5.57 11.55
N THR A 105 -9.81 5.97 11.92
CA THR A 105 -10.41 7.27 11.55
C THR A 105 -10.68 8.19 12.73
N GLU A 106 -10.48 7.74 13.98
CA GLU A 106 -10.61 8.60 15.17
C GLU A 106 -9.27 9.10 15.73
N THR A 107 -8.15 8.47 15.36
CA THR A 107 -6.80 8.90 15.77
C THR A 107 -6.21 9.97 14.86
N THR A 108 -6.78 10.22 13.68
CA THR A 108 -6.30 11.24 12.72
C THR A 108 -6.92 12.63 12.94
N SER A 109 -8.07 12.73 13.62
CA SER A 109 -8.69 14.03 13.97
C SER A 109 -8.14 14.65 15.26
N ALA A 110 -7.53 13.86 16.14
CA ALA A 110 -6.87 14.39 17.35
C ALA A 110 -5.46 14.96 17.07
N VAL A 111 -4.80 14.51 16.01
CA VAL A 111 -3.43 14.93 15.66
C VAL A 111 -3.42 16.18 14.76
N SER A 112 -4.49 16.43 14.01
CA SER A 112 -4.60 17.61 13.13
C SER A 112 -5.13 18.86 13.83
N ALA A 113 -5.62 18.75 15.08
CA ALA A 113 -6.05 19.88 15.91
C ALA A 113 -4.94 20.47 16.80
N ILE A 114 -3.78 19.81 16.93
CA ILE A 114 -2.68 20.26 17.81
C ILE A 114 -1.65 21.12 17.06
N ASN A 115 -1.66 21.15 15.72
CA ASN A 115 -0.58 21.77 14.94
C ASN A 115 -0.92 23.12 14.28
N ARG A 116 -1.88 23.88 14.79
CA ARG A 116 -2.17 25.26 14.34
C ARG A 116 -2.56 26.18 15.49
N LYS A 117 -1.68 26.38 16.47
CA LYS A 117 -1.77 27.51 17.43
C LYS A 117 -0.54 27.70 18.34
N GLY A 118 0.63 27.20 17.96
CA GLY A 118 1.77 27.07 18.89
C GLY A 118 3.00 27.96 18.68
N SER A 119 3.20 28.65 17.55
CA SER A 119 4.54 29.17 17.22
C SER A 119 4.70 30.68 17.01
N THR A 120 3.75 31.54 17.39
CA THR A 120 3.89 32.99 17.13
C THR A 120 3.55 33.93 18.29
N LYS A 121 3.21 33.41 19.48
CA LYS A 121 2.97 34.25 20.68
C LYS A 121 4.07 34.17 21.74
N GLU A 122 4.70 33.02 21.93
CA GLU A 122 5.77 32.85 22.93
C GLU A 122 7.09 33.53 22.49
N GLU A 123 7.48 33.45 21.22
CA GLU A 123 8.68 34.13 20.71
C GLU A 123 8.58 35.66 20.74
N VAL A 124 7.37 36.21 20.53
CA VAL A 124 7.14 37.67 20.62
C VAL A 124 7.12 38.14 22.08
N ARG A 125 6.67 37.29 23.02
CA ARG A 125 6.61 37.64 24.45
C ARG A 125 7.98 37.57 25.13
N VAL A 126 8.83 36.60 24.76
CA VAL A 126 10.19 36.48 25.28
C VAL A 126 11.09 37.59 24.73
N LYS A 127 10.89 38.02 23.47
CA LYS A 127 11.64 39.15 22.90
C LYS A 127 11.23 40.49 23.51
N LYS A 128 9.95 40.70 23.78
CA LYS A 128 9.44 41.92 24.44
C LYS A 128 9.85 42.02 25.91
N MET A 129 9.84 40.90 26.65
CA MET A 129 10.33 40.86 28.04
C MET A 129 11.85 41.01 28.15
N SER A 130 12.62 40.65 27.11
CA SER A 130 14.06 40.86 27.11
C SER A 130 14.44 42.31 26.76
N ASP A 131 13.70 42.95 25.86
CA ASP A 131 13.92 44.37 25.52
C ASP A 131 13.44 45.32 26.64
N ASP A 132 12.31 45.02 27.30
CA ASP A 132 11.80 45.82 28.43
C ASP A 132 12.67 45.74 29.70
N VAL A 133 13.38 44.61 29.93
CA VAL A 133 14.28 44.44 31.09
C VAL A 133 15.65 45.10 30.88
N PHE A 134 16.06 45.35 29.63
CA PHE A 134 17.31 46.05 29.32
C PHE A 134 17.16 47.59 29.38
N ASP A 135 15.98 48.15 29.07
CA ASP A 135 15.73 49.59 29.16
C ASP A 135 15.50 50.08 30.60
N ASP A 136 14.72 49.35 31.42
CA ASP A 136 14.45 49.70 32.82
C ASP A 136 15.72 49.71 33.69
N ASN A 137 16.66 48.79 33.43
CA ASN A 137 17.94 48.74 34.16
C ASN A 137 18.90 49.85 33.73
N MET A 138 18.89 50.28 32.47
CA MET A 138 19.73 51.39 32.00
C MET A 138 19.23 52.75 32.49
N GLU A 139 17.92 52.93 32.62
CA GLU A 139 17.33 54.16 33.16
C GLU A 139 17.50 54.28 34.68
N GLN A 140 17.44 53.16 35.41
CA GLN A 140 17.78 53.10 36.84
C GLN A 140 19.28 53.33 37.09
N LEU A 141 20.17 52.80 36.24
CA LEU A 141 21.62 53.05 36.35
C LEU A 141 21.96 54.52 36.02
N ALA A 142 21.31 55.11 35.02
CA ALA A 142 21.46 56.53 34.66
C ALA A 142 20.87 57.47 35.72
N SER A 143 19.77 57.09 36.37
CA SER A 143 19.19 57.76 37.54
C SER A 143 20.14 57.73 38.74
N ALA A 144 20.71 56.55 39.06
CA ALA A 144 21.69 56.38 40.12
C ALA A 144 23.00 57.14 39.86
N LEU A 145 23.45 57.21 38.59
CA LEU A 145 24.62 58.00 38.20
C LEU A 145 24.35 59.51 38.31
N ARG A 146 23.13 59.97 38.01
CA ARG A 146 22.71 61.37 38.18
C ARG A 146 22.56 61.76 39.65
N SER A 147 22.04 60.87 40.50
CA SER A 147 21.98 61.09 41.95
C SER A 147 23.36 61.04 42.61
N ALA A 148 24.25 60.14 42.17
CA ALA A 148 25.64 60.09 42.62
C ALA A 148 26.44 61.33 42.18
N LYS A 149 26.18 61.84 40.96
CA LYS A 149 26.77 63.09 40.46
C LYS A 149 26.25 64.33 41.18
N ALA A 150 25.00 64.33 41.63
CA ALA A 150 24.42 65.39 42.48
C ALA A 150 24.94 65.33 43.93
N TYR A 151 25.27 64.14 44.45
CA TYR A 151 25.87 63.96 45.77
C TYR A 151 27.38 64.28 45.79
N ALA A 152 28.07 64.13 44.65
CA ALA A 152 29.49 64.45 44.49
C ALA A 152 29.77 65.95 44.21
N ILE A 153 28.73 66.75 43.93
CA ILE A 153 28.85 68.20 43.73
C ILE A 153 28.06 68.91 44.84
N GLY A 154 28.63 68.93 46.05
CA GLY A 154 28.09 69.75 47.13
C GLY A 154 28.52 69.30 48.53
N LYS A 155 29.45 70.07 49.12
CA LYS A 155 30.03 70.00 50.49
C LYS A 155 31.18 68.97 50.59
N SER A 156 32.44 69.29 50.92
CA SER A 156 33.05 70.49 51.51
C SER A 156 34.59 70.34 51.50
N ALA A 157 35.30 71.16 50.72
CA ALA A 157 36.66 71.64 51.06
C ALA A 157 36.61 73.09 51.58
N LYS A 158 35.67 73.88 51.03
CA LYS A 158 35.43 75.29 51.40
C LYS A 158 34.65 75.49 52.71
N ALA A 159 33.89 74.49 53.19
CA ALA A 159 33.16 74.60 54.46
C ALA A 159 34.00 74.16 55.68
N ILE A 160 35.05 73.36 55.46
CA ILE A 160 36.08 73.07 56.47
C ILE A 160 36.97 74.30 56.66
N GLU A 161 37.34 75.00 55.58
CA GLU A 161 38.07 76.27 55.62
C GLU A 161 37.29 77.38 56.36
N SER A 162 35.99 77.52 56.11
CA SER A 162 35.16 78.51 56.80
C SER A 162 34.96 78.21 58.29
N HIS A 163 34.92 76.93 58.67
CA HIS A 163 34.81 76.53 60.08
C HIS A 163 36.12 76.76 60.85
N LEU A 164 37.27 76.43 60.24
CA LEU A 164 38.59 76.68 60.81
C LEU A 164 38.91 78.19 60.92
N LEU A 165 38.50 78.99 59.93
CA LEU A 165 38.64 80.45 60.01
C LEU A 165 37.72 81.07 61.08
N ALA A 166 36.48 80.60 61.22
CA ALA A 166 35.57 81.06 62.27
C ALA A 166 36.05 80.68 63.70
N GLU A 167 36.75 79.55 63.84
CA GLU A 167 37.32 79.08 65.09
C GLU A 167 38.61 79.84 65.47
N SER A 168 39.43 80.22 64.49
CA SER A 168 40.59 81.10 64.71
C SER A 168 40.21 82.53 65.11
N LEU A 169 39.11 83.07 64.58
CA LEU A 169 38.62 84.42 64.88
C LEU A 169 37.97 84.54 66.28
N ARG A 170 37.48 83.42 66.85
CA ARG A 170 36.98 83.37 68.24
C ARG A 170 38.09 83.39 69.29
N ASN A 171 39.26 82.82 68.99
CA ASN A 171 40.37 82.77 69.94
C ASN A 171 41.15 84.08 70.02
N LEU A 172 41.12 84.92 68.98
CA LEU A 172 41.75 86.24 68.95
C LEU A 172 40.89 87.36 69.54
N SER A 173 39.59 87.16 69.77
CA SER A 173 38.69 88.17 70.33
C SER A 173 38.52 88.11 71.87
N SER A 174 39.27 87.24 72.57
CA SER A 174 39.13 87.04 74.03
C SER A 174 40.21 87.74 74.88
N ASN A 175 41.18 88.42 74.27
CA ASN A 175 42.31 89.02 74.98
C ASN A 175 42.71 90.40 74.43
N THR A 176 41.81 91.39 74.54
CA THR A 176 42.20 92.81 74.58
C THR A 176 41.10 93.63 75.23
N GLU A 177 41.34 94.12 76.44
CA GLU A 177 41.10 95.50 76.93
C GLU A 177 41.32 95.52 78.47
N VAL A 178 42.42 96.10 78.98
CA VAL A 178 42.60 97.53 79.37
C VAL A 178 42.01 97.74 80.79
N ASP A 179 42.56 98.45 81.78
CA ASP A 179 43.61 99.47 81.95
C ASP A 179 44.01 99.48 83.45
N ILE A 180 44.98 100.31 83.82
CA ILE A 180 44.80 101.45 84.75
C ILE A 180 46.19 101.92 85.20
N ARG A 181 46.66 102.97 84.51
CA ARG A 181 47.32 104.10 85.17
C ARG A 181 46.35 104.70 86.20
N SER A 182 46.61 104.52 87.50
CA SER A 182 46.38 105.56 88.53
C SER A 182 46.58 105.03 89.95
N PHE A 183 47.79 105.23 90.47
CA PHE A 183 47.96 105.70 91.85
C PHE A 183 49.34 106.40 91.93
N GLN A 184 49.53 107.47 91.16
CA GLN A 184 49.51 108.86 91.67
C GLN A 184 50.38 109.13 92.91
N ARG A 185 51.38 109.98 92.65
CA ARG A 185 51.87 111.11 93.47
C ARG A 185 52.45 110.80 94.86
N ARG A 186 53.74 111.07 94.99
CA ARG A 186 54.36 112.02 95.95
C ARG A 186 55.88 111.98 95.72
N ALA A 187 56.65 113.04 95.83
CA ALA A 187 56.47 114.48 95.78
C ALA A 187 57.93 115.00 95.79
N GLU A 188 58.25 115.95 94.91
CA GLU A 188 59.48 116.74 94.98
C GLU A 188 59.44 117.62 96.25
N VAL A 189 60.62 118.07 96.74
CA VAL A 189 60.94 119.50 97.04
C VAL A 189 62.14 119.66 98.00
N SER A 190 63.01 120.63 97.63
CA SER A 190 63.99 121.45 98.39
C SER A 190 65.18 120.76 99.06
N SER A 191 66.45 121.19 98.89
CA SER A 191 67.07 122.52 98.73
C SER A 191 66.87 123.48 99.92
N HIS A 192 67.81 123.45 100.88
CA HIS A 192 68.31 124.64 101.55
C HIS A 192 69.71 124.43 102.18
N ASP A 193 70.62 125.21 101.61
CA ASP A 193 71.76 125.94 102.17
C ASP A 193 72.41 125.56 103.51
N SER A 194 73.67 125.15 103.36
CA SER A 194 74.89 125.50 104.11
C SER A 194 74.81 125.91 105.58
N ARG A 195 75.46 125.04 106.37
CA ARG A 195 76.04 125.23 107.72
C ARG A 195 75.29 124.63 108.92
N GLU A 196 74.06 124.15 108.74
CA GLU A 196 73.40 123.20 109.67
C GLU A 196 73.32 121.74 109.13
N HIS A 197 73.71 121.52 107.88
CA HIS A 197 73.69 120.21 107.20
C HIS A 197 74.75 119.22 107.73
N GLU A 198 75.93 119.67 108.16
CA GLU A 198 76.99 118.75 108.64
C GLU A 198 76.65 118.13 110.00
N TRP A 199 76.01 118.87 110.92
CA TRP A 199 75.62 118.35 112.24
C TRP A 199 74.41 117.40 112.16
N PHE A 200 73.45 117.68 111.27
CA PHE A 200 72.33 116.78 111.02
C PHE A 200 72.75 115.52 110.24
N MET A 201 73.73 115.59 109.32
CA MET A 201 74.21 114.42 108.58
C MET A 201 74.92 113.41 109.49
N GLU A 202 75.64 113.85 110.53
CA GLU A 202 76.25 112.93 111.50
C GLU A 202 75.19 112.17 112.34
N GLN A 203 74.13 112.86 112.77
CA GLN A 203 72.99 112.24 113.47
C GLN A 203 72.14 111.36 112.55
N ARG A 204 72.03 111.71 111.27
CA ARG A 204 71.37 110.89 110.26
C ARG A 204 72.17 109.63 109.97
N LYS A 205 73.50 109.74 109.85
CA LYS A 205 74.39 108.61 109.60
C LYS A 205 74.32 107.59 110.73
N MET A 206 74.30 108.03 111.99
CA MET A 206 74.10 107.14 113.15
C MET A 206 72.72 106.45 113.12
N LYS A 207 71.65 107.15 112.74
CA LYS A 207 70.31 106.54 112.61
C LYS A 207 70.17 105.65 111.38
N GLU A 208 70.87 105.95 110.30
CA GLU A 208 70.89 105.18 109.07
C GLU A 208 71.72 103.90 109.28
N GLU A 209 72.82 103.97 110.03
CA GLU A 209 73.60 102.81 110.48
C GLU A 209 72.81 101.92 111.46
N GLU A 210 72.00 102.48 112.38
CA GLU A 210 71.08 101.69 113.23
C GLU A 210 69.94 101.06 112.45
N LEU A 211 69.37 101.77 111.45
CA LEU A 211 68.33 101.21 110.58
C LEU A 211 68.91 100.10 109.70
N GLU A 212 70.11 100.29 109.14
CA GLU A 212 70.81 99.34 108.29
C GLU A 212 71.21 98.05 109.05
N GLN A 213 71.60 98.16 110.33
CA GLN A 213 71.82 97.00 111.21
C GLN A 213 70.54 96.18 111.48
N LEU A 214 69.35 96.82 111.47
CA LEU A 214 68.06 96.15 111.67
C LEU A 214 67.42 95.64 110.37
N THR A 215 67.64 96.29 109.23
CA THR A 215 67.09 95.85 107.94
C THR A 215 67.91 94.75 107.26
N GLN A 216 69.24 94.70 107.43
CA GLN A 216 70.07 93.64 106.83
C GLN A 216 69.65 92.20 107.19
N PRO A 217 69.40 91.84 108.47
CA PRO A 217 68.96 90.48 108.80
C PRO A 217 67.52 90.19 108.34
N LEU A 218 66.67 91.21 108.25
CA LEU A 218 65.29 91.07 107.78
C LEU A 218 65.24 90.82 106.26
N ASP A 219 66.07 91.53 105.48
CA ASP A 219 66.19 91.35 104.04
C ASP A 219 66.85 90.01 103.68
N GLN A 220 67.84 89.55 104.45
CA GLN A 220 68.44 88.22 104.27
C GLN A 220 67.43 87.08 104.54
N LEU A 221 66.65 87.15 105.62
CA LEU A 221 65.59 86.18 105.90
C LEU A 221 64.48 86.21 104.85
N LYS A 222 64.14 87.39 104.32
CA LYS A 222 63.14 87.53 103.26
C LYS A 222 63.63 86.90 101.95
N VAL A 223 64.90 87.09 101.60
CA VAL A 223 65.52 86.44 100.43
C VAL A 223 65.62 84.93 100.62
N GLU A 224 65.96 84.43 101.81
CA GLU A 224 65.98 82.99 102.08
C GLU A 224 64.59 82.35 102.08
N LEU A 225 63.59 83.01 102.67
CA LEU A 225 62.21 82.52 102.69
C LEU A 225 61.61 82.54 101.28
N LEU A 226 61.86 83.59 100.50
CA LEU A 226 61.50 83.64 99.08
C LEU A 226 62.29 82.62 98.27
N GLY A 227 63.56 82.35 98.58
CA GLY A 227 64.37 81.32 97.92
C GLY A 227 63.86 79.90 98.21
N LYS A 228 63.45 79.63 99.44
CA LYS A 228 62.82 78.35 99.81
C LYS A 228 61.41 78.22 99.24
N GLN A 229 60.61 79.29 99.28
CA GLN A 229 59.28 79.32 98.68
C GLN A 229 59.34 79.10 97.17
N THR A 230 60.24 79.82 96.47
CA THR A 230 60.46 79.61 95.04
C THR A 230 61.03 78.23 94.74
N SER A 231 61.93 77.68 95.57
CA SER A 231 62.42 76.30 95.40
C SER A 231 61.30 75.25 95.56
N ILE A 232 60.41 75.41 96.55
CA ILE A 232 59.27 74.52 96.76
C ILE A 232 58.27 74.66 95.61
N GLU A 233 58.00 75.88 95.15
CA GLU A 233 57.14 76.12 93.98
C GLU A 233 57.75 75.51 92.71
N ILE A 234 59.05 75.63 92.50
CA ILE A 234 59.77 75.00 91.39
C ILE A 234 59.69 73.48 91.49
N GLU A 235 59.87 72.89 92.67
CA GLU A 235 59.79 71.44 92.86
C GLU A 235 58.36 70.92 92.68
N GLN A 236 57.35 71.64 93.16
CA GLN A 236 55.93 71.34 92.92
C GLN A 236 55.55 71.48 91.45
N LEU A 237 56.02 72.54 90.77
CA LEU A 237 55.81 72.72 89.34
C LEU A 237 56.51 71.61 88.54
N ASN A 238 57.75 71.26 88.89
CA ASN A 238 58.49 70.20 88.24
C ASN A 238 57.83 68.84 88.47
N SER A 239 57.35 68.54 89.69
CA SER A 239 56.55 67.35 89.99
C SER A 239 55.26 67.30 89.15
N ARG A 240 54.51 68.41 89.06
CA ARG A 240 53.30 68.48 88.21
C ARG A 240 53.61 68.32 86.73
N VAL A 241 54.71 68.89 86.25
CA VAL A 241 55.16 68.75 84.86
C VAL A 241 55.56 67.30 84.57
N VAL A 242 56.32 66.66 85.46
CA VAL A 242 56.71 65.25 85.33
C VAL A 242 55.48 64.32 85.42
N GLU A 243 54.52 64.61 86.30
CA GLU A 243 53.26 63.87 86.39
C GLU A 243 52.40 64.05 85.13
N ALA A 244 52.30 65.27 84.58
CA ALA A 244 51.61 65.52 83.32
C ALA A 244 52.32 64.82 82.15
N GLU A 245 53.64 64.87 82.11
CA GLU A 245 54.45 64.23 81.06
C GLU A 245 54.36 62.70 81.13
N THR A 246 54.37 62.11 82.33
CA THR A 246 54.20 60.65 82.51
C THR A 246 52.78 60.22 82.12
N ARG A 247 51.74 60.97 82.49
CA ARG A 247 50.36 60.73 82.03
C ARG A 247 50.26 60.81 80.51
N LEU A 248 50.78 61.87 79.88
CA LEU A 248 50.81 62.00 78.42
C LEU A 248 51.59 60.86 77.76
N LYS A 249 52.74 60.45 78.30
CA LYS A 249 53.49 59.28 77.81
C LYS A 249 52.66 57.99 77.91
N THR A 250 51.92 57.78 78.99
CA THR A 250 51.02 56.61 79.11
C THR A 250 49.85 56.66 78.13
N GLU A 251 49.28 57.84 77.88
CA GLU A 251 48.21 58.02 76.90
C GLU A 251 48.70 57.82 75.47
N VAL A 252 49.85 58.40 75.11
CA VAL A 252 50.50 58.23 73.81
C VAL A 252 50.83 56.76 73.58
N THR A 253 51.37 56.05 74.58
CA THR A 253 51.66 54.61 74.44
C THR A 253 50.39 53.77 74.32
N ARG A 254 49.32 54.11 75.03
CA ARG A 254 48.00 53.45 74.90
C ARG A 254 47.39 53.67 73.50
N ILE A 255 47.40 54.90 73.00
CA ILE A 255 46.93 55.23 71.65
C ILE A 255 47.78 54.51 70.60
N LYS A 256 49.11 54.51 70.76
CA LYS A 256 50.02 53.78 69.87
C LYS A 256 49.69 52.29 69.83
N LYS A 257 49.44 51.65 70.99
CA LYS A 257 49.01 50.24 71.04
C LYS A 257 47.67 50.02 70.35
N LYS A 258 46.69 50.91 70.56
CA LYS A 258 45.38 50.82 69.90
C LYS A 258 45.50 50.96 68.38
N LEU A 259 46.26 51.94 67.89
CA LEU A 259 46.53 52.13 66.47
C LEU A 259 47.27 50.93 65.89
N HIS A 260 48.23 50.36 66.62
CA HIS A 260 48.94 49.16 66.19
C HIS A 260 48.00 47.95 66.05
N ILE A 261 47.10 47.73 67.02
CA ILE A 261 46.08 46.68 66.94
C ILE A 261 45.17 46.90 65.73
N GLN A 262 44.69 48.14 65.52
CA GLN A 262 43.85 48.47 64.37
C GLN A 262 44.58 48.25 63.04
N ILE A 263 45.86 48.59 62.95
CA ILE A 263 46.69 48.30 61.76
C ILE A 263 46.74 46.79 61.54
N THR A 264 47.04 45.99 62.57
CA THR A 264 47.11 44.53 62.42
C THR A 264 45.77 43.90 62.05
N GLU A 265 44.65 44.39 62.59
CA GLU A 265 43.31 43.93 62.24
C GLU A 265 42.97 44.26 60.78
N LEU A 266 43.31 45.48 60.33
CA LEU A 266 43.11 45.90 58.95
C LEU A 266 44.00 45.12 57.98
N GLU A 267 45.25 44.82 58.35
CA GLU A 267 46.16 43.97 57.58
C GLU A 267 45.60 42.56 57.43
N MET A 268 45.15 41.94 58.53
CA MET A 268 44.50 40.62 58.49
C MET A 268 43.23 40.63 57.63
N SER A 269 42.39 41.67 57.76
CA SER A 269 41.19 41.81 56.95
C SER A 269 41.51 41.98 55.46
N LEU A 270 42.57 42.74 55.14
CA LEU A 270 43.04 42.93 53.78
C LEU A 270 43.56 41.62 53.19
N ASP A 271 44.29 40.82 53.96
CA ASP A 271 44.76 39.50 53.53
C ASP A 271 43.60 38.53 53.25
N VAL A 272 42.57 38.52 54.10
CA VAL A 272 41.35 37.72 53.86
C VAL A 272 40.64 38.19 52.60
N ALA A 273 40.47 39.50 52.41
CA ALA A 273 39.86 40.05 51.20
C ALA A 273 40.66 39.71 49.94
N ASN A 274 41.99 39.75 50.00
CA ASN A 274 42.88 39.38 48.89
C ASN A 274 42.80 37.88 48.57
N LYS A 275 42.80 37.00 49.59
CA LYS A 275 42.61 35.56 49.40
C LYS A 275 41.26 35.27 48.74
N ASN A 276 40.18 35.87 49.23
CA ASN A 276 38.84 35.74 48.65
C ASN A 276 38.81 36.24 47.19
N ASN A 277 39.45 37.36 46.88
CA ASN A 277 39.55 37.87 45.51
C ASN A 277 40.25 36.86 44.58
N ILE A 278 41.36 36.27 45.01
CA ILE A 278 42.08 35.25 44.25
C ILE A 278 41.20 34.00 44.01
N GLU A 279 40.44 33.57 45.02
CA GLU A 279 39.51 32.43 44.89
C GLU A 279 38.35 32.73 43.93
N LEU A 280 37.79 33.93 43.99
CA LEU A 280 36.77 34.39 43.05
C LEU A 280 37.34 34.46 41.62
N GLN A 281 38.55 34.95 41.43
CA GLN A 281 39.20 34.95 40.11
C GLN A 281 39.43 33.53 39.57
N LYS A 282 39.84 32.58 40.42
CA LYS A 282 39.96 31.16 40.02
C LYS A 282 38.60 30.59 39.62
N THR A 283 37.54 30.94 40.34
CA THR A 283 36.17 30.50 40.05
C THR A 283 35.68 31.08 38.73
N ILE A 284 35.91 32.38 38.47
CA ILE A 284 35.58 33.03 37.20
C ILE A 284 36.30 32.35 36.04
N LYS A 285 37.59 32.03 36.17
CA LYS A 285 38.34 31.32 35.12
C LYS A 285 37.77 29.93 34.85
N LYS A 286 37.42 29.17 35.91
CA LYS A 286 36.77 27.86 35.75
C LYS A 286 35.42 27.99 35.05
N GLN A 287 34.58 28.93 35.47
CA GLN A 287 33.26 29.16 34.86
C GLN A 287 33.39 29.59 33.39
N SER A 288 34.36 30.45 33.08
CA SER A 288 34.66 30.86 31.71
C SER A 288 35.07 29.67 30.84
N LEU A 289 35.90 28.76 31.34
CA LEU A 289 36.26 27.53 30.62
C LEU A 289 35.04 26.64 30.39
N THR A 290 34.23 26.40 31.43
CA THR A 290 33.01 25.59 31.29
C THR A 290 32.01 26.19 30.32
N LEU A 291 31.91 27.53 30.23
CA LEU A 291 31.07 28.20 29.24
C LEU A 291 31.58 27.97 27.82
N THR A 292 32.90 28.05 27.60
CA THR A 292 33.48 27.76 26.27
C THR A 292 33.30 26.30 25.85
N GLU A 293 33.43 25.36 26.78
CA GLU A 293 33.18 23.93 26.52
C GLU A 293 31.71 23.69 26.19
N LEU A 294 30.79 24.28 26.97
CA LEU A 294 29.35 24.15 26.73
C LEU A 294 28.93 24.78 25.40
N GLN A 295 29.53 25.90 25.02
CA GLN A 295 29.33 26.52 23.71
C GLN A 295 29.78 25.59 22.58
N ALA A 296 30.97 24.99 22.69
CA ALA A 296 31.46 24.03 21.69
C ALA A 296 30.55 22.79 21.59
N HIS A 297 30.03 22.30 22.73
CA HIS A 297 29.06 21.21 22.74
C HIS A 297 27.74 21.59 22.06
N TYR A 298 27.25 22.81 22.31
CA TYR A 298 26.04 23.32 21.66
C TYR A 298 26.20 23.40 20.14
N ASP A 299 27.32 23.95 19.66
CA ASP A 299 27.60 24.06 18.23
C ASP A 299 27.70 22.68 17.55
N GLU A 300 28.30 21.68 18.22
CA GLU A 300 28.37 20.31 17.70
C GLU A 300 26.98 19.64 17.67
N VAL A 301 26.15 19.81 18.71
CA VAL A 301 24.77 19.29 18.71
C VAL A 301 23.95 19.93 17.59
N GLN A 302 24.11 21.24 17.37
CA GLN A 302 23.42 21.94 16.28
C GLN A 302 23.87 21.41 14.91
N ARG A 303 25.17 21.15 14.73
CA ARG A 303 25.71 20.53 13.51
C ARG A 303 25.15 19.12 13.29
N GLN A 304 25.10 18.29 14.33
CA GLN A 304 24.53 16.95 14.28
C GLN A 304 23.04 16.99 13.93
N LEU A 305 22.28 17.91 14.55
CA LEU A 305 20.87 18.11 14.24
C LEU A 305 20.67 18.41 12.75
N GLN A 306 21.47 19.32 12.17
CA GLN A 306 21.37 19.64 10.75
C GLN A 306 21.62 18.42 9.87
N VAL A 307 22.65 17.61 10.16
CA VAL A 307 22.93 16.37 9.42
C VAL A 307 21.76 15.38 9.52
N THR A 308 21.15 15.24 10.71
CA THR A 308 19.99 14.34 10.88
C THR A 308 18.76 14.84 10.12
N LEU A 309 18.52 16.15 10.05
CA LEU A 309 17.44 16.73 9.26
C LEU A 309 17.65 16.50 7.75
N ASP A 310 18.88 16.64 7.26
CA ASP A 310 19.21 16.38 5.87
C ASP A 310 19.01 14.89 5.52
N GLN A 311 19.46 13.98 6.40
CA GLN A 311 19.23 12.54 6.27
C GLN A 311 17.73 12.19 6.29
N TYR A 312 16.96 12.81 7.20
CA TYR A 312 15.51 12.66 7.26
C TYR A 312 14.85 13.12 5.94
N GLY A 313 15.28 14.26 5.39
CA GLY A 313 14.80 14.74 4.09
C GLY A 313 15.09 13.77 2.94
N ILE A 314 16.26 13.14 2.92
CA ILE A 314 16.60 12.08 1.95
C ILE A 314 15.70 10.86 2.14
N ALA A 315 15.53 10.40 3.38
CA ALA A 315 14.66 9.26 3.69
C ALA A 315 13.20 9.52 3.30
N GLN A 316 12.70 10.74 3.52
CA GLN A 316 11.35 11.14 3.14
C GLN A 316 11.15 11.14 1.62
N ARG A 317 12.12 11.67 0.84
CA ARG A 317 12.08 11.57 -0.63
C ARG A 317 12.11 10.13 -1.12
N ARG A 318 12.93 9.28 -0.50
CA ARG A 318 12.99 7.85 -0.81
C ARG A 318 11.66 7.15 -0.53
N LEU A 319 11.02 7.47 0.60
CA LEU A 319 9.70 6.94 0.94
C LEU A 319 8.65 7.36 -0.09
N GLN A 320 8.67 8.61 -0.55
CA GLN A 320 7.76 9.10 -1.60
C GLN A 320 7.95 8.34 -2.92
N SER A 321 9.20 8.11 -3.35
CA SER A 321 9.52 7.30 -4.54
C SER A 321 8.98 5.88 -4.41
N LEU A 322 9.29 5.20 -3.30
CA LEU A 322 8.82 3.84 -3.06
C LEU A 322 7.29 3.76 -2.99
N THR A 323 6.64 4.79 -2.46
CA THR A 323 5.17 4.85 -2.43
C THR A 323 4.60 4.96 -3.85
N ALA A 324 5.21 5.79 -4.71
CA ALA A 324 4.80 5.90 -6.12
C ALA A 324 5.01 4.58 -6.89
N GLU A 325 6.16 3.92 -6.69
CA GLU A 325 6.44 2.60 -7.29
C GLU A 325 5.40 1.54 -6.86
N VAL A 326 5.01 1.53 -5.58
CA VAL A 326 3.98 0.61 -5.07
C VAL A 326 2.62 0.87 -5.74
N GLU A 327 2.22 2.13 -5.89
CA GLU A 327 0.95 2.47 -6.56
C GLU A 327 0.98 2.14 -8.06
N GLU A 328 2.12 2.31 -8.73
CA GLU A 328 2.29 1.90 -10.13
C GLU A 328 2.17 0.37 -10.28
N ILE A 329 2.85 -0.40 -9.42
CA ILE A 329 2.77 -1.87 -9.43
C ILE A 329 1.34 -2.33 -9.12
N ARG A 330 0.63 -1.68 -8.20
CA ARG A 330 -0.79 -1.96 -7.91
C ARG A 330 -1.66 -1.72 -9.14
N GLY A 331 -1.50 -0.57 -9.82
CA GLY A 331 -2.23 -0.26 -11.05
C GLY A 331 -1.99 -1.28 -12.16
N ASN A 332 -0.73 -1.66 -12.38
CA ASN A 332 -0.34 -2.68 -13.36
C ASN A 332 -0.93 -4.05 -13.03
N TYR A 333 -0.94 -4.43 -11.74
CA TYR A 333 -1.53 -5.68 -11.28
C TYR A 333 -3.06 -5.73 -11.51
N GLU A 334 -3.78 -4.65 -11.19
CA GLU A 334 -5.21 -4.55 -11.46
C GLU A 334 -5.54 -4.59 -12.96
N GLN A 335 -4.70 -3.98 -13.79
CA GLN A 335 -4.83 -4.07 -15.24
C GLN A 335 -4.60 -5.51 -15.73
N ALA A 336 -3.56 -6.19 -15.25
CA ALA A 336 -3.28 -7.58 -15.58
C ALA A 336 -4.42 -8.51 -15.16
N LEU A 337 -5.04 -8.29 -14.00
CA LEU A 337 -6.22 -9.04 -13.55
C LEU A 337 -7.42 -8.84 -14.49
N ARG A 338 -7.66 -7.60 -14.95
CA ARG A 338 -8.73 -7.30 -15.92
C ARG A 338 -8.49 -8.01 -17.26
N ILE A 339 -7.26 -7.96 -17.77
CA ILE A 339 -6.88 -8.65 -19.01
C ILE A 339 -7.04 -10.17 -18.84
N LYS A 340 -6.55 -10.73 -17.73
CA LYS A 340 -6.69 -12.16 -17.41
C LYS A 340 -8.16 -12.58 -17.48
N LYS A 341 -9.06 -11.86 -16.82
CA LYS A 341 -10.50 -12.15 -16.82
C LYS A 341 -11.10 -12.10 -18.24
N SER A 342 -10.68 -11.13 -19.06
CA SER A 342 -11.10 -11.05 -20.46
C SER A 342 -10.65 -12.25 -21.28
N VAL A 343 -9.40 -12.72 -21.08
CA VAL A 343 -8.86 -13.89 -21.77
C VAL A 343 -9.54 -15.18 -21.30
N GLU A 344 -9.85 -15.30 -20.01
CA GLU A 344 -10.63 -16.44 -19.48
C GLU A 344 -12.02 -16.54 -20.14
N ILE A 345 -12.72 -15.41 -20.33
CA ILE A 345 -14.01 -15.39 -21.04
C ILE A 345 -13.84 -15.84 -22.51
N GLN A 346 -12.84 -15.33 -23.22
CA GLN A 346 -12.58 -15.73 -24.61
C GLN A 346 -12.22 -17.22 -24.73
N LEU A 347 -11.54 -17.77 -23.73
CA LEU A 347 -11.24 -19.20 -23.66
C LEU A 347 -12.54 -20.01 -23.48
N GLU A 348 -13.43 -19.61 -22.57
CA GLU A 348 -14.73 -20.26 -22.37
C GLU A 348 -15.59 -20.23 -23.64
N GLU A 349 -15.65 -19.09 -24.34
CA GLU A 349 -16.33 -18.96 -25.63
C GLU A 349 -15.73 -19.89 -26.70
N SER A 350 -14.40 -19.96 -26.79
CA SER A 350 -13.69 -20.85 -27.72
C SER A 350 -13.97 -22.32 -27.42
N VAL A 351 -14.01 -22.71 -26.14
CA VAL A 351 -14.36 -24.07 -25.72
C VAL A 351 -15.80 -24.40 -26.10
N SER A 352 -16.75 -23.49 -25.86
CA SER A 352 -18.14 -23.67 -26.32
C SER A 352 -18.21 -23.88 -27.82
N ARG A 353 -17.46 -23.08 -28.59
CA ARG A 353 -17.42 -23.19 -30.05
C ARG A 353 -16.85 -24.52 -30.53
N ILE A 354 -15.80 -25.02 -29.87
CA ILE A 354 -15.21 -26.34 -30.16
C ILE A 354 -16.24 -27.44 -29.91
N ASN A 355 -16.99 -27.37 -28.80
CA ASN A 355 -18.02 -28.35 -28.49
C ASN A 355 -19.14 -28.37 -29.54
N GLU A 356 -19.62 -27.19 -29.97
CA GLU A 356 -20.59 -27.08 -31.07
C GLU A 356 -20.09 -27.73 -32.36
N LEU A 357 -18.87 -27.38 -32.78
CA LEU A 357 -18.26 -27.92 -33.99
C LEU A 357 -18.05 -29.44 -33.90
N THR A 358 -17.72 -29.95 -32.72
CA THR A 358 -17.58 -31.39 -32.47
C THR A 358 -18.92 -32.10 -32.66
N VAL A 359 -20.00 -31.58 -32.10
CA VAL A 359 -21.35 -32.13 -32.29
C VAL A 359 -21.75 -32.10 -33.78
N ILE A 360 -21.49 -30.99 -34.47
CA ILE A 360 -21.77 -30.88 -35.91
C ILE A 360 -20.96 -31.92 -36.70
N ASN A 361 -19.69 -32.12 -36.37
CA ASN A 361 -18.83 -33.08 -37.07
C ASN A 361 -19.33 -34.52 -36.88
N VAL A 362 -19.69 -34.91 -35.65
CA VAL A 362 -20.29 -36.23 -35.37
C VAL A 362 -21.57 -36.43 -36.17
N ASN A 363 -22.44 -35.42 -36.21
CA ASN A 363 -23.69 -35.48 -36.99
C ASN A 363 -23.41 -35.63 -38.49
N LEU A 364 -22.51 -34.82 -39.05
CA LEU A 364 -22.13 -34.91 -40.47
C LEU A 364 -21.51 -36.27 -40.81
N SER A 365 -20.64 -36.80 -39.94
CA SER A 365 -20.06 -38.14 -40.11
C SER A 365 -21.14 -39.22 -40.12
N SER A 366 -22.14 -39.13 -39.24
CA SER A 366 -23.28 -40.06 -39.22
C SER A 366 -24.14 -39.97 -40.48
N SER A 367 -24.42 -38.76 -40.97
CA SER A 367 -25.19 -38.55 -42.21
C SER A 367 -24.44 -39.05 -43.43
N LYS A 368 -23.12 -38.81 -43.49
CA LYS A 368 -22.24 -39.34 -44.54
C LYS A 368 -22.32 -40.87 -44.58
N SER A 369 -22.15 -41.54 -43.43
CA SER A 369 -22.21 -43.00 -43.37
C SER A 369 -23.56 -43.56 -43.81
N LYS A 370 -24.68 -42.89 -43.48
CA LYS A 370 -26.01 -43.27 -43.96
C LYS A 370 -26.14 -43.17 -45.48
N ILE A 371 -25.70 -42.05 -46.05
CA ILE A 371 -25.74 -41.83 -47.51
C ILE A 371 -24.83 -42.84 -48.23
N GLU A 372 -23.65 -43.13 -47.70
CA GLU A 372 -22.76 -44.16 -48.26
C GLU A 372 -23.41 -45.55 -48.23
N GLN A 373 -24.15 -45.88 -47.18
CA GLN A 373 -24.91 -47.13 -47.10
C GLN A 373 -26.08 -47.16 -48.11
N GLU A 374 -26.87 -46.09 -48.20
CA GLU A 374 -27.96 -45.97 -49.18
C GLU A 374 -27.44 -46.06 -50.63
N LEU A 375 -26.30 -45.42 -50.92
CA LEU A 375 -25.65 -45.49 -52.23
C LEU A 375 -25.20 -46.92 -52.55
N SER A 376 -24.65 -47.65 -51.57
CA SER A 376 -24.26 -49.05 -51.74
C SER A 376 -25.46 -49.96 -52.03
N VAL A 377 -26.61 -49.71 -51.39
CA VAL A 377 -27.85 -50.46 -51.67
C VAL A 377 -28.35 -50.14 -53.07
N LEU A 378 -28.44 -48.86 -53.44
CA LEU A 378 -28.88 -48.45 -54.78
C LEU A 378 -27.99 -49.02 -55.90
N ALA A 379 -26.68 -49.09 -55.67
CA ALA A 379 -25.76 -49.73 -56.61
C ALA A 379 -26.08 -51.22 -56.82
N SER A 380 -26.40 -51.95 -55.75
CA SER A 380 -26.83 -53.36 -55.83
C SER A 380 -28.15 -53.51 -56.58
N ASP A 381 -29.14 -52.66 -56.29
CA ASP A 381 -30.43 -52.67 -56.98
C ASP A 381 -30.26 -52.36 -58.47
N TYR A 382 -29.37 -51.44 -58.81
CA TYR A 382 -29.05 -51.10 -60.20
C TYR A 382 -28.42 -52.29 -60.94
N ASP A 383 -27.48 -53.01 -60.31
CA ASP A 383 -26.90 -54.23 -60.87
C ASP A 383 -27.94 -55.34 -61.07
N GLU A 384 -28.93 -55.44 -60.17
CA GLU A 384 -30.04 -56.39 -60.29
C GLU A 384 -30.97 -56.03 -61.44
N VAL A 385 -31.44 -54.79 -61.52
CA VAL A 385 -32.27 -54.31 -62.64
C VAL A 385 -31.55 -54.48 -63.97
N THR A 386 -30.24 -54.20 -64.02
CA THR A 386 -29.42 -54.39 -65.22
C THR A 386 -29.37 -55.87 -65.62
N ARG A 387 -29.21 -56.79 -64.65
CA ARG A 387 -29.28 -58.24 -64.90
C ARG A 387 -30.66 -58.67 -65.40
N GLU A 388 -31.74 -58.22 -64.77
CA GLU A 388 -33.11 -58.54 -65.17
C GLU A 388 -33.43 -58.04 -66.58
N LEU A 389 -33.02 -56.81 -66.91
CA LEU A 389 -33.16 -56.24 -68.24
C LEU A 389 -32.46 -57.13 -69.27
N ARG A 390 -31.23 -57.56 -69.00
CA ARG A 390 -30.48 -58.44 -69.90
C ARG A 390 -31.19 -59.78 -70.13
N VAL A 391 -31.72 -60.38 -69.07
CA VAL A 391 -32.48 -61.64 -69.16
C VAL A 391 -33.78 -61.44 -69.95
N SER A 392 -34.46 -60.31 -69.74
CA SER A 392 -35.66 -59.94 -70.50
C SER A 392 -35.36 -59.75 -71.98
N ASP A 393 -34.27 -59.06 -72.32
CA ASP A 393 -33.79 -58.90 -73.68
C ASP A 393 -33.44 -60.25 -74.34
N GLU A 394 -32.70 -61.12 -73.64
CA GLU A 394 -32.40 -62.48 -74.12
C GLU A 394 -33.69 -63.31 -74.36
N ARG A 395 -34.71 -63.13 -73.52
CA ARG A 395 -36.03 -63.77 -73.71
C ARG A 395 -36.78 -63.17 -74.90
N PHE A 396 -36.79 -61.86 -75.05
CA PHE A 396 -37.41 -61.17 -76.18
C PHE A 396 -36.78 -61.61 -77.50
N GLN A 397 -35.44 -61.67 -77.58
CA GLN A 397 -34.72 -62.14 -78.75
C GLN A 397 -35.07 -63.59 -79.12
N ARG A 398 -35.18 -64.48 -78.12
CA ARG A 398 -35.65 -65.87 -78.35
C ARG A 398 -37.05 -65.91 -78.94
N VAL A 399 -38.01 -65.20 -78.33
CA VAL A 399 -39.39 -65.12 -78.83
C VAL A 399 -39.43 -64.49 -80.23
N GLN A 400 -38.58 -63.51 -80.52
CA GLN A 400 -38.49 -62.90 -81.84
C GLN A 400 -38.01 -63.90 -82.90
N VAL A 401 -37.03 -64.75 -82.58
CA VAL A 401 -36.56 -65.82 -83.47
C VAL A 401 -37.65 -66.88 -83.67
N GLU A 402 -38.30 -67.33 -82.59
CA GLU A 402 -39.43 -68.27 -82.65
C GLU A 402 -40.57 -67.70 -83.50
N LEU A 403 -40.92 -66.43 -83.32
CA LEU A 403 -41.94 -65.76 -84.12
C LEU A 403 -41.57 -65.78 -85.61
N LYS A 404 -40.33 -65.41 -85.97
CA LYS A 404 -39.86 -65.48 -87.37
C LYS A 404 -40.00 -66.89 -87.95
N HIS A 405 -39.57 -67.90 -87.20
CA HIS A 405 -39.71 -69.28 -87.62
C HIS A 405 -41.17 -69.71 -87.81
N THR A 406 -42.07 -69.35 -86.87
CA THR A 406 -43.50 -69.66 -87.02
C THR A 406 -44.13 -68.95 -88.22
N VAL A 407 -43.70 -67.71 -88.53
CA VAL A 407 -44.15 -66.98 -89.72
C VAL A 407 -43.67 -67.66 -91.01
N GLU A 408 -42.43 -68.15 -91.03
CA GLU A 408 -41.89 -68.93 -92.15
C GLU A 408 -42.71 -70.22 -92.37
N VAL A 409 -42.95 -70.99 -91.30
CA VAL A 409 -43.79 -72.20 -91.36
C VAL A 409 -45.20 -71.88 -91.86
N LEU A 410 -45.82 -70.80 -91.36
CA LEU A 410 -47.13 -70.36 -91.86
C LEU A 410 -47.09 -70.01 -93.35
N HIS A 411 -46.01 -69.41 -93.84
CA HIS A 411 -45.85 -69.12 -95.27
C HIS A 411 -45.72 -70.40 -96.10
N GLU A 412 -44.93 -71.36 -95.64
CA GLU A 412 -44.82 -72.67 -96.28
C GLU A 412 -46.16 -73.42 -96.33
N GLU A 413 -46.91 -73.44 -95.22
CA GLU A 413 -48.24 -74.05 -95.19
C GLU A 413 -49.20 -73.30 -96.12
N GLN A 414 -49.14 -71.97 -96.17
CA GLN A 414 -49.94 -71.17 -97.10
C GLN A 414 -49.60 -71.52 -98.56
N GLU A 415 -48.32 -71.68 -98.92
CA GLU A 415 -47.92 -72.16 -100.25
C GLU A 415 -48.41 -73.58 -100.54
N ARG A 416 -48.38 -74.48 -99.56
CA ARG A 416 -48.93 -75.84 -99.69
C ARG A 416 -50.44 -75.80 -99.92
N ILE A 417 -51.18 -74.98 -99.19
CA ILE A 417 -52.63 -74.77 -99.38
C ILE A 417 -52.89 -74.30 -100.81
N VAL A 418 -52.16 -73.29 -101.31
CA VAL A 418 -52.32 -72.79 -102.68
C VAL A 418 -52.05 -73.90 -103.72
N LYS A 419 -51.02 -74.73 -103.51
CA LYS A 419 -50.72 -75.88 -104.39
C LYS A 419 -51.84 -76.93 -104.35
N ILE A 420 -52.34 -77.26 -103.16
CA ILE A 420 -53.46 -78.19 -102.98
C ILE A 420 -54.72 -77.65 -103.65
N ASP A 421 -55.04 -76.37 -103.49
CA ASP A 421 -56.17 -75.72 -104.15
C ASP A 421 -56.05 -75.74 -105.67
N ALA A 422 -54.84 -75.58 -106.22
CA ALA A 422 -54.60 -75.72 -107.66
C ALA A 422 -54.81 -77.15 -108.15
N ILE A 423 -54.30 -78.15 -107.44
CA ILE A 423 -54.54 -79.58 -107.74
C ILE A 423 -56.02 -79.91 -107.65
N LYS A 424 -56.70 -79.46 -106.58
CA LYS A 424 -58.14 -79.61 -106.39
C LYS A 424 -58.91 -79.04 -107.57
N LYS A 425 -58.62 -77.81 -108.00
CA LYS A 425 -59.24 -77.18 -109.18
C LYS A 425 -58.99 -78.00 -110.46
N SER A 426 -57.77 -78.52 -110.65
CA SER A 426 -57.45 -79.39 -111.79
C SER A 426 -58.25 -80.70 -111.78
N LEU A 427 -58.36 -81.36 -110.62
CA LEU A 427 -59.17 -82.56 -110.44
C LEU A 427 -60.67 -82.27 -110.63
N GLU A 428 -61.18 -81.13 -110.14
CA GLU A 428 -62.55 -80.69 -110.40
C GLU A 428 -62.81 -80.50 -111.90
N ILE A 429 -61.84 -79.98 -112.66
CA ILE A 429 -61.93 -79.88 -114.12
C ILE A 429 -61.89 -81.27 -114.76
N GLU A 430 -61.03 -82.18 -114.32
CA GLU A 430 -60.96 -83.55 -114.83
C GLU A 430 -62.25 -84.34 -114.56
N VAL A 431 -62.81 -84.23 -113.36
CA VAL A 431 -64.11 -84.81 -113.00
C VAL A 431 -65.22 -84.23 -113.87
N LYS A 432 -65.22 -82.92 -114.14
CA LYS A 432 -66.17 -82.30 -115.09
C LYS A 432 -65.99 -82.87 -116.50
N ASN A 433 -64.76 -82.99 -117.00
CA ASN A 433 -64.49 -83.56 -118.32
C ASN A 433 -64.91 -85.03 -118.42
N LEU A 434 -64.67 -85.82 -117.37
CA LEU A 434 -65.14 -87.21 -117.27
C LEU A 434 -66.66 -87.30 -117.22
N SER A 435 -67.31 -86.38 -116.49
CA SER A 435 -68.78 -86.28 -116.45
C SER A 435 -69.35 -85.97 -117.83
N VAL A 436 -68.77 -85.00 -118.55
CA VAL A 436 -69.16 -84.69 -119.94
C VAL A 436 -68.92 -85.90 -120.86
N ARG A 437 -67.78 -86.59 -120.74
CA ARG A 437 -67.53 -87.84 -121.49
C ARG A 437 -68.52 -88.94 -121.16
N LEU A 438 -68.92 -89.06 -119.89
CA LEU A 438 -69.94 -90.02 -119.47
C LEU A 438 -71.27 -89.67 -120.12
N GLU A 439 -71.68 -88.39 -120.07
CA GLU A 439 -72.88 -87.88 -120.75
C GLU A 439 -72.83 -88.13 -122.27
N GLU A 440 -71.68 -87.97 -122.92
CA GLU A 440 -71.47 -88.29 -124.34
C GLU A 440 -71.58 -89.80 -124.61
N VAL A 441 -71.01 -90.66 -123.77
CA VAL A 441 -71.10 -92.12 -123.87
C VAL A 441 -72.53 -92.58 -123.61
N GLU A 442 -73.22 -92.02 -122.61
CA GLU A 442 -74.63 -92.28 -122.32
C GLU A 442 -75.52 -91.84 -123.48
N ALA A 443 -75.30 -90.65 -124.04
CA ALA A 443 -76.00 -90.18 -125.24
C ALA A 443 -75.76 -91.13 -126.42
N ASN A 444 -74.51 -91.57 -126.64
CA ASN A 444 -74.16 -92.54 -127.68
C ASN A 444 -74.78 -93.92 -127.42
N ALA A 445 -74.86 -94.37 -126.17
CA ALA A 445 -75.52 -95.62 -125.78
C ALA A 445 -77.04 -95.53 -125.95
N ILE A 446 -77.66 -94.37 -125.68
CA ILE A 446 -79.08 -94.12 -125.97
C ILE A 446 -79.32 -94.14 -127.47
N VAL A 447 -78.44 -93.51 -128.27
CA VAL A 447 -78.53 -93.53 -129.74
C VAL A 447 -78.32 -94.95 -130.28
N GLY A 448 -77.35 -95.70 -129.76
CA GLY A 448 -77.10 -97.10 -130.09
C GLY A 448 -78.26 -98.02 -129.68
N GLY A 449 -78.80 -97.82 -128.48
CA GLY A 449 -79.97 -98.50 -127.95
C GLY A 449 -81.21 -98.22 -128.80
N LYS A 450 -81.47 -96.96 -129.18
CA LYS A 450 -82.52 -96.59 -130.14
C LYS A 450 -82.33 -97.31 -131.49
N ARG A 451 -81.10 -97.46 -131.96
CA ARG A 451 -80.78 -98.20 -133.19
C ARG A 451 -81.08 -99.70 -133.10
N ILE A 452 -80.82 -100.32 -131.94
CA ILE A 452 -81.12 -101.73 -131.67
C ILE A 452 -82.63 -101.94 -131.50
N ILE A 453 -83.30 -101.06 -130.75
CA ILE A 453 -84.76 -101.06 -130.56
C ILE A 453 -85.45 -100.95 -131.92
N SER A 454 -85.04 -100.01 -132.78
CA SER A 454 -85.59 -99.87 -134.13
C SER A 454 -85.38 -101.14 -134.99
N LYS A 455 -84.25 -101.84 -134.81
CA LYS A 455 -84.03 -103.17 -135.42
C LYS A 455 -84.97 -104.26 -134.85
N LEU A 456 -85.26 -104.26 -133.56
CA LEU A 456 -86.18 -105.22 -132.94
C LEU A 456 -87.65 -104.94 -133.30
N GLU A 457 -88.06 -103.66 -133.36
CA GLU A 457 -89.40 -103.24 -133.83
C GLU A 457 -89.66 -103.71 -135.26
N SER A 458 -88.64 -103.67 -136.13
CA SER A 458 -88.70 -104.20 -137.50
C SER A 458 -88.87 -105.73 -137.58
N ARG A 459 -88.50 -106.46 -136.51
CA ARG A 459 -88.68 -107.92 -136.39
C ARG A 459 -90.05 -108.26 -135.79
N VAL A 460 -90.50 -107.53 -134.77
CA VAL A 460 -91.82 -107.69 -134.14
C VAL A 460 -92.96 -107.37 -135.11
N SER A 461 -92.77 -106.41 -136.02
CA SER A 461 -93.78 -106.08 -137.05
C SER A 461 -94.03 -107.19 -138.06
N ARG A 462 -93.19 -108.23 -138.11
CA ARG A 462 -93.31 -109.33 -139.07
C ARG A 462 -94.03 -110.57 -138.53
N GLU A 463 -94.21 -110.70 -137.21
CA GLU A 463 -94.79 -111.91 -136.59
C GLU A 463 -96.27 -111.77 -136.16
N VAL A 464 -96.86 -110.57 -136.12
CA VAL A 464 -98.17 -110.36 -135.46
C VAL A 464 -99.38 -110.32 -136.44
N VAL A 465 -99.21 -110.58 -137.75
CA VAL A 465 -100.32 -110.48 -138.74
C VAL A 465 -100.83 -111.83 -139.28
N SER A 466 -100.78 -112.92 -138.50
CA SER A 466 -101.56 -114.11 -138.87
C SER A 466 -102.19 -114.84 -137.69
N LYS A 467 -103.54 -114.81 -137.66
CA LYS A 467 -104.49 -115.50 -136.77
C LYS A 467 -104.73 -114.74 -135.44
N THR A 468 -105.94 -114.27 -135.10
CA THR A 468 -107.27 -114.86 -135.29
C THR A 468 -108.37 -113.78 -135.24
N LYS A 469 -109.35 -113.88 -136.13
CA LYS A 469 -110.60 -113.10 -136.19
C LYS A 469 -111.63 -113.67 -135.20
N ILE A 470 -112.29 -112.84 -134.38
CA ILE A 470 -113.72 -112.98 -134.06
C ILE A 470 -114.34 -111.58 -134.05
N SER A 471 -115.52 -111.49 -134.66
CA SER A 471 -116.35 -110.32 -134.96
C SER A 471 -117.44 -110.14 -133.90
N ILE A 472 -117.90 -108.90 -133.67
CA ILE A 472 -119.31 -108.43 -133.67
C ILE A 472 -119.37 -106.92 -133.26
N PRO A 473 -120.36 -106.13 -133.73
CA PRO A 473 -120.17 -104.73 -134.17
C PRO A 473 -121.04 -103.63 -133.50
N TYR A 474 -120.79 -102.39 -133.95
CA TYR A 474 -121.64 -101.17 -134.07
C TYR A 474 -121.27 -99.88 -133.28
N SER A 475 -120.82 -98.88 -134.07
CA SER A 475 -121.10 -97.42 -134.10
C SER A 475 -121.22 -96.57 -132.82
N LEU A 476 -120.49 -95.43 -132.75
CA LEU A 476 -120.98 -94.06 -133.05
C LEU A 476 -119.90 -92.98 -132.82
N LYS A 477 -120.16 -91.79 -133.40
CA LYS A 477 -119.32 -90.59 -133.65
C LYS A 477 -119.11 -89.65 -132.44
N VAL A 478 -118.40 -88.54 -132.74
CA VAL A 478 -118.42 -87.15 -132.16
C VAL A 478 -117.18 -86.87 -131.30
N SER A 479 -116.15 -86.07 -131.63
CA SER A 479 -115.92 -84.69 -132.16
C SER A 479 -115.40 -83.74 -131.06
N GLU A 480 -114.53 -82.80 -131.49
CA GLU A 480 -114.17 -81.53 -130.83
C GLU A 480 -113.24 -81.55 -129.59
N GLU A 481 -112.37 -80.58 -129.27
CA GLU A 481 -111.86 -79.37 -129.94
C GLU A 481 -110.80 -78.67 -129.03
N LYS A 482 -109.87 -77.93 -129.67
CA LYS A 482 -109.03 -76.75 -129.28
C LYS A 482 -108.51 -76.50 -127.85
N TYR A 483 -107.28 -75.94 -127.78
CA TYR A 483 -106.82 -74.61 -127.28
C TYR A 483 -105.29 -74.72 -127.05
N ARG A 484 -104.33 -74.03 -127.71
CA ARG A 484 -104.00 -72.60 -127.97
C ARG A 484 -103.50 -71.81 -126.73
N HIS A 485 -102.18 -71.60 -126.62
CA HIS A 485 -101.41 -70.36 -126.28
C HIS A 485 -100.11 -70.55 -125.42
N PRO A 486 -99.13 -69.60 -125.50
CA PRO A 486 -97.67 -69.85 -125.40
C PRO A 486 -96.95 -68.94 -124.33
N PRO A 487 -95.71 -68.42 -124.54
CA PRO A 487 -94.49 -68.56 -123.72
C PRO A 487 -94.18 -67.37 -122.76
N ARG A 488 -93.14 -67.46 -121.88
CA ARG A 488 -92.16 -66.38 -121.54
C ARG A 488 -91.33 -66.56 -120.22
N TRP A 489 -89.99 -66.42 -120.35
CA TRP A 489 -89.06 -65.49 -119.64
C TRP A 489 -88.61 -65.63 -118.15
N ARG A 490 -87.26 -65.65 -117.99
CA ARG A 490 -86.34 -64.79 -117.17
C ARG A 490 -86.33 -64.78 -115.62
N ASN A 491 -85.07 -64.76 -115.14
CA ASN A 491 -84.42 -63.85 -114.16
C ASN A 491 -84.12 -64.30 -112.72
N TRP A 492 -82.81 -64.24 -112.40
CA TRP A 492 -82.13 -63.56 -111.28
C TRP A 492 -82.41 -64.01 -109.83
N SER A 493 -81.36 -64.37 -109.09
CA SER A 493 -80.79 -63.52 -108.02
C SER A 493 -79.62 -64.19 -107.28
N THR A 494 -78.61 -63.36 -107.04
CA THR A 494 -77.49 -63.45 -106.10
C THR A 494 -77.93 -63.59 -104.63
N CYS A 495 -77.30 -64.51 -103.90
CA CYS A 495 -76.61 -64.29 -102.60
C CYS A 495 -75.72 -65.51 -102.33
#